data_AF-A0A3B9BCG6-F1
#
_entry.id   AF-A0A3B9BCG6-F1
#
_cell.length_a   1.000
_cell.length_b   1.000
_cell.length_c   1.000
_cell.angle_alpha   90.00
_cell.angle_beta   90.00
_cell.angle_gamma   90.00
#
_symmetry.space_group_name_H-M   'P 1'
#
loop_
_entity.id
_entity.type
_entity.pdbx_description
1 polymer ?
#
loop_
_entity_poly.entity_id
_entity_poly.type
_entity_poly.pdbx_seq_one_letter_code
_entity_poly.pdbx_strand_id
1 'polypeptide(L)'
;SSFQLKKGERPDPPGGKYDGTFSKDYEYVKGSGDLDKCNGRFTITKDFPNGTYAYFLTEDWPVIPRYFKAEPLKLRGGGPPSQRVGGFAPNSR
;
A
#
# COMPACT_ATOMS: atom_id res chain seq x y z
N SER A 1 -8.84 -0.93 10.65
CA SER A 1 -7.72 -1.35 9.74
C SER A 1 -8.23 -2.40 8.76
N SER A 2 -7.42 -2.87 7.79
CA SER A 2 -7.68 -4.11 7.03
C SER A 2 -6.90 -5.33 7.57
N PHE A 3 -6.18 -5.16 8.67
CA PHE A 3 -5.57 -6.24 9.42
C PHE A 3 -6.55 -6.78 10.47
N GLN A 4 -6.57 -8.10 10.64
CA GLN A 4 -7.40 -8.81 11.60
C GLN A 4 -6.53 -9.74 12.45
N LEU A 5 -6.90 -9.90 13.73
CA LEU A 5 -6.23 -10.83 14.63
C LEU A 5 -6.54 -12.27 14.20
N LYS A 6 -5.50 -13.08 14.02
CA LYS A 6 -5.62 -14.51 13.73
C LYS A 6 -6.28 -15.22 14.89
N LYS A 7 -6.93 -16.35 14.61
CA LYS A 7 -7.52 -17.22 15.64
C LYS A 7 -6.62 -18.43 15.88
N GLY A 8 -6.65 -18.96 17.10
CA GLY A 8 -5.90 -20.18 17.48
C GLY A 8 -4.58 -19.89 18.16
N GLU A 9 -3.61 -20.80 17.97
CA GLU A 9 -2.33 -20.81 18.66
C GLU A 9 -1.15 -20.65 17.68
N ARG A 10 -0.10 -19.99 18.16
CA ARG A 10 1.17 -19.82 17.47
C ARG A 10 1.91 -21.16 17.44
N PRO A 11 2.36 -21.64 16.26
CA PRO A 11 3.08 -22.90 16.14
C PRO A 11 4.53 -22.80 16.65
N ASP A 12 5.16 -21.63 16.53
CA ASP A 12 6.56 -21.40 16.90
C ASP A 12 6.69 -20.58 18.19
N PRO A 13 7.78 -20.74 18.96
CA PRO A 13 8.09 -19.88 20.11
C PRO A 13 7.98 -18.38 19.79
N PRO A 14 7.37 -17.56 20.66
CA PRO A 14 7.00 -17.86 22.05
C PRO A 14 5.72 -18.70 22.24
N GLY A 15 5.09 -19.21 21.17
CA GLY A 15 3.91 -20.06 21.28
C GLY A 15 2.72 -19.32 21.89
N GLY A 16 1.67 -20.05 22.30
CA GLY A 16 0.48 -19.46 22.91
C GLY A 16 -0.49 -18.83 21.91
N LYS A 17 -1.54 -18.17 22.40
CA LYS A 17 -2.62 -17.65 21.55
C LYS A 17 -2.15 -16.46 20.72
N TYR A 18 -2.77 -16.28 19.56
CA TYR A 18 -2.75 -15.01 18.85
C TYR A 18 -3.53 -13.98 19.67
N ASP A 19 -2.83 -13.21 20.49
CA ASP A 19 -3.38 -12.24 21.44
C ASP A 19 -3.13 -10.79 21.02
N GLY A 20 -2.41 -10.59 19.92
CA GLY A 20 -2.12 -9.28 19.35
C GLY A 20 -0.82 -8.67 19.88
N THR A 21 -0.08 -9.41 20.71
CA THR A 21 1.24 -9.00 21.23
C THR A 21 2.26 -8.80 20.11
N PHE A 22 2.20 -9.62 19.06
CA PHE A 22 3.15 -9.55 17.95
C PHE A 22 2.48 -9.15 16.64
N SER A 23 3.22 -8.46 15.77
CA SER A 23 2.75 -8.13 14.42
C SER A 23 2.37 -9.37 13.59
N LYS A 24 3.00 -10.51 13.89
CA LYS A 24 2.70 -11.81 13.25
C LYS A 24 1.35 -12.41 13.67
N ASP A 25 0.75 -11.91 14.75
CA ASP A 25 -0.57 -12.35 15.23
C ASP A 25 -1.70 -11.85 14.33
N TYR A 26 -1.41 -10.89 13.45
CA TYR A 26 -2.38 -10.33 12.53
C TYR A 26 -2.18 -10.86 11.12
N GLU A 27 -3.26 -10.87 10.35
CA GLU A 27 -3.25 -11.12 8.92
C GLU A 27 -3.96 -9.99 8.18
N TYR A 28 -3.46 -9.68 6.98
CA TYR A 28 -4.10 -8.71 6.11
C TYR A 28 -5.25 -9.38 5.35
N VAL A 29 -6.46 -8.84 5.50
CA VAL A 29 -7.66 -9.31 4.79
C VAL A 29 -8.13 -8.20 3.86
N LYS A 30 -7.91 -8.39 2.55
CA LYS A 30 -8.26 -7.40 1.54
C LYS A 30 -9.76 -7.07 1.58
N GLY A 31 -10.08 -5.79 1.69
CA GLY A 31 -11.47 -5.31 1.69
C GLY A 31 -12.20 -5.47 3.03
N SER A 32 -11.52 -5.92 4.09
CA SER A 32 -12.10 -5.94 5.44
C SER A 32 -12.17 -4.55 6.09
N GLY A 33 -11.44 -3.56 5.55
CA GLY A 33 -11.51 -2.17 5.94
C GLY A 33 -11.01 -1.24 4.82
N ASP A 34 -10.81 0.03 5.16
CA ASP A 34 -10.49 1.09 4.21
C ASP A 34 -9.00 1.22 3.85
N LEU A 35 -8.13 0.53 4.58
CA LEU A 35 -6.67 0.70 4.48
C LEU A 35 -6.06 -0.41 3.62
N ASP A 36 -4.99 -0.11 2.89
CA ASP A 36 -4.28 -1.13 2.11
C ASP A 36 -3.30 -1.94 2.99
N LYS A 37 -2.54 -2.84 2.38
CA LYS A 37 -1.56 -3.72 3.07
C LYS A 37 -0.45 -2.98 3.83
N CYS A 38 -0.22 -1.70 3.53
CA CYS A 38 0.74 -0.85 4.24
C CYS A 38 0.08 -0.13 5.43
N ASN A 39 -1.20 -0.42 5.70
CA ASN A 39 -2.07 0.32 6.60
C ASN A 39 -2.13 1.81 6.27
N GLY A 40 -2.10 2.12 4.97
CA GLY A 40 -2.22 3.46 4.44
C GLY A 40 -3.31 3.56 3.39
N ARG A 41 -3.66 4.81 3.05
CA ARG A 41 -4.58 5.15 1.97
C ARG A 41 -4.26 6.52 1.40
N PHE A 42 -4.73 6.75 0.18
CA PHE A 42 -4.72 8.09 -0.40
C PHE A 42 -5.78 8.95 0.29
N THR A 43 -5.40 10.17 0.68
CA THR A 43 -6.27 11.10 1.41
C THR A 43 -6.07 12.52 0.92
N ILE A 44 -7.11 13.34 1.04
CA ILE A 44 -7.07 14.77 0.76
C ILE A 44 -7.10 15.50 2.10
N THR A 45 -6.23 16.49 2.26
CA THR A 45 -6.17 17.35 3.45
C THR A 45 -6.10 18.81 3.02
N LYS A 46 -6.21 19.74 3.97
CA LYS A 46 -6.04 21.18 3.67
C LYS A 46 -4.65 21.49 3.10
N ASP A 47 -3.62 20.85 3.63
CA ASP A 47 -2.23 21.06 3.20
C ASP A 47 -1.90 20.30 1.90
N PHE A 48 -2.62 19.21 1.62
CA PHE A 48 -2.48 18.39 0.40
C PHE A 48 -3.81 18.30 -0.35
N PRO A 49 -4.25 19.36 -1.05
CA PRO A 49 -5.54 19.40 -1.75
C PRO A 49 -5.60 18.46 -2.96
N ASN A 50 -4.46 18.19 -3.61
CA ASN A 50 -4.33 17.18 -4.67
C ASN A 50 -4.23 15.75 -4.13
N GLY A 51 -4.27 15.62 -2.80
CA GLY A 51 -4.13 14.38 -2.06
C GLY A 51 -2.68 13.92 -1.87
N THR A 52 -2.52 13.06 -0.88
CA THR A 52 -1.25 12.40 -0.54
C THR A 52 -1.53 11.02 0.03
N TYR A 53 -0.55 10.13 -0.06
CA TYR A 53 -0.63 8.82 0.58
C TYR A 53 -0.18 8.94 2.03
N ALA A 54 -1.05 8.56 2.97
CA ALA A 54 -0.81 8.64 4.40
C ALA A 54 -0.89 7.26 5.06
N TYR A 55 -0.06 7.05 6.09
CA TYR A 55 -0.09 5.88 6.96
C TYR A 55 -0.90 6.20 8.21
N PHE A 56 -1.63 5.20 8.72
CA PHE A 56 -2.49 5.38 9.88
C PHE A 56 -2.09 4.41 11.00
N LEU A 57 -2.21 4.87 12.24
CA LEU A 57 -2.29 3.99 13.41
C LEU A 57 -3.76 3.77 13.72
N THR A 58 -4.11 2.55 14.10
CA THR A 58 -5.50 2.15 14.35
C THR A 58 -5.58 1.32 15.61
N GLU A 59 -6.72 1.37 16.31
CA GLU A 59 -6.95 0.55 17.50
C GLU A 59 -6.97 -0.95 17.18
N ASP A 60 -7.55 -1.35 16.05
CA ASP A 60 -7.65 -2.76 15.63
C ASP A 60 -6.29 -3.40 15.29
N TRP A 61 -5.33 -2.57 14.89
CA TRP A 61 -3.97 -2.99 14.53
C TRP A 61 -2.97 -1.93 15.02
N PRO A 62 -2.62 -1.94 16.31
CA PRO A 62 -1.79 -0.91 16.95
C PRO A 62 -0.30 -1.16 16.69
N VAL A 63 0.04 -1.67 15.51
CA VAL A 63 1.41 -1.95 15.08
C VAL A 63 1.90 -0.81 14.20
N ILE A 64 3.11 -0.31 14.48
CA ILE A 64 3.76 0.69 13.63
C ILE A 64 3.99 0.07 12.24
N PRO A 65 3.40 0.62 11.17
CA PRO A 65 3.54 0.08 9.83
C PRO A 65 5.01 0.05 9.39
N ARG A 66 5.50 -1.12 8.95
CA ARG A 66 6.88 -1.29 8.44
C ARG A 66 6.98 -1.34 6.92
N TYR A 67 5.83 -1.45 6.24
CA TYR A 67 5.80 -1.50 4.79
C TYR A 67 5.86 -0.07 4.24
N PHE A 68 6.83 0.20 3.37
CA PHE A 68 6.94 1.49 2.69
C PHE A 68 6.37 1.41 1.27
N LYS A 69 5.55 2.40 0.91
CA LYS A 69 4.95 2.58 -0.40
C LYS A 69 5.30 3.96 -0.93
N ALA A 70 5.96 3.98 -2.08
CA ALA A 70 6.22 5.18 -2.87
C ALA A 70 6.43 4.77 -4.33
N GLU A 71 6.13 5.68 -5.25
CA GLU A 71 6.57 5.57 -6.64
C GLU A 71 8.04 6.03 -6.73
N PRO A 72 8.99 5.16 -7.13
CA PRO A 72 10.39 5.55 -7.20
C PRO A 72 10.60 6.56 -8.33
N LEU A 73 11.30 7.65 -8.02
CA LEU A 73 11.75 8.60 -9.03
C LEU A 73 12.92 7.99 -9.83
N LYS A 74 12.80 7.94 -11.16
CA LYS A 74 13.93 7.61 -12.03
C LYS A 74 14.82 8.83 -12.19
N LEU A 75 15.93 8.88 -11.45
CA LEU A 75 16.83 10.04 -11.42
C LEU A 75 17.80 10.12 -12.62
N ARG A 76 17.98 9.05 -13.41
CA ARG A 76 18.75 9.06 -14.68
C ARG A 76 18.21 8.02 -15.69
N GLY A 77 18.20 8.37 -16.99
CA GLY A 77 18.02 7.43 -18.10
C GLY A 77 16.69 7.46 -18.88
N GLY A 78 15.85 8.49 -18.72
CA GLY A 78 14.70 8.69 -19.61
C GLY A 78 15.15 9.40 -20.89
N GLY A 79 15.42 8.64 -21.95
CA GLY A 79 15.48 9.24 -23.29
C GLY A 79 14.18 10.00 -23.59
N PRO A 80 14.21 11.02 -24.47
CA PRO A 80 13.04 11.85 -24.74
C PRO A 80 11.83 10.99 -25.14
N PRO A 81 10.60 11.38 -24.75
CA PRO A 81 9.41 10.61 -25.09
C PRO A 81 9.34 10.47 -26.60
N SER A 82 9.39 9.24 -27.11
CA SER A 82 9.00 8.98 -28.49
C SER A 82 7.54 9.37 -28.61
N GLN A 83 7.28 10.48 -29.30
CA GLN A 83 5.93 10.81 -29.72
C GLN A 83 5.40 9.61 -30.50
N ARG A 84 4.34 9.00 -29.97
CA ARG A 84 3.46 8.13 -30.73
C ARG A 84 2.92 8.93 -31.90
N VAL A 85 3.56 8.85 -33.06
CA VAL A 85 2.92 9.23 -34.33
C VAL A 85 2.27 7.98 -34.88
N GLY A 86 1.08 7.68 -34.35
CA GLY A 86 0.15 6.77 -34.99
C GLY A 86 -0.51 7.49 -36.16
N GLY A 87 -0.24 6.99 -37.37
CA GLY A 87 -1.18 6.93 -38.48
C GLY A 87 -1.55 8.24 -39.17
N PHE A 88 -0.95 8.49 -40.34
CA PHE A 88 -1.67 8.97 -41.52
C PHE A 88 -0.96 8.44 -42.78
N ALA A 89 -1.56 7.43 -43.42
CA ALA A 89 -1.57 7.31 -44.88
C ALA A 89 -3.00 7.68 -45.31
N PRO A 90 -3.26 8.38 -46.43
CA PRO A 90 -2.77 8.08 -47.79
C PRO A 90 -2.26 9.36 -48.50
N ASN A 91 -1.81 9.46 -49.75
CA ASN A 91 -2.15 8.75 -50.99
C ASN A 91 -1.05 9.01 -52.05
N SER A 92 -1.06 8.14 -53.06
CA SER A 92 -0.32 8.16 -54.33
C SER A 92 -0.19 9.50 -55.06
N ARG A 93 1.01 9.81 -55.56
CA ARG A 93 1.37 10.05 -56.97
C ARG A 93 2.89 10.08 -57.13
#